data_AF-A0A849CK98-F1
#
_entry.id   AF-A0A849CK98-F1
#
_cell.length_a   1.000
_cell.length_b   1.000
_cell.length_c   1.000
_cell.angle_alpha   90.00
_cell.angle_beta   90.00
_cell.angle_gamma   90.00
#
_symmetry.space_group_name_H-M   'P 1'
#
loop_
_entity.id
_entity.type
_entity.pdbx_description
1 polymer ?
#
loop_
_entity_poly.entity_id
_entity_poly.type
_entity_poly.pdbx_seq_one_letter_code
_entity_poly.pdbx_strand_id
1 'polypeptide(L)'
;MIVDKVIKEYPNGVYEARVLIPNPKAQTDPTAPKFLEKRGKNQDSVSMMFPRTWTEDRLKVELEHAFRNRSRVADTKNKWEGTTKSGVKVEWVINKDGYLSTVYPTEKQ
;
A
#
# COMPACT_ATOMS: atom_id res chain seq x y z
N MET A 1 5.17 6.89 10.49
CA MET A 1 4.74 7.26 9.13
C MET A 1 3.47 8.07 9.26
N ILE A 2 3.32 9.13 8.46
CA ILE A 2 2.17 10.05 8.52
C ILE A 2 1.62 10.22 7.11
N VAL A 3 0.30 10.21 6.96
CA VAL A 3 -0.36 10.65 5.73
C VAL A 3 -0.45 12.17 5.79
N ASP A 4 0.27 12.86 4.91
CA ASP A 4 0.33 14.34 4.85
C ASP A 4 -0.86 14.90 4.08
N LYS A 5 -1.10 14.38 2.87
CA LYS A 5 -2.15 14.87 1.98
C LYS A 5 -2.69 13.77 1.10
N VAL A 6 -4.00 13.77 0.84
CA VAL A 6 -4.59 12.97 -0.23
C VAL A 6 -4.46 13.71 -1.55
N ILE A 7 -3.89 13.01 -2.54
CA ILE A 7 -3.63 13.54 -3.88
C ILE A 7 -4.86 13.28 -4.76
N LYS A 8 -5.38 12.06 -4.72
CA LYS A 8 -6.49 11.61 -5.55
C LYS A 8 -7.26 10.50 -4.86
N GLU A 9 -8.59 10.52 -4.96
CA GLU A 9 -9.46 9.43 -4.48
C GLU A 9 -10.21 8.83 -5.67
N TYR A 10 -10.29 7.50 -5.71
CA TYR A 10 -10.90 6.71 -6.77
C TYR A 10 -12.34 6.34 -6.37
N PRO A 11 -13.23 6.01 -7.32
CA PRO A 11 -14.65 5.73 -7.03
C PRO A 11 -14.89 4.59 -6.02
N ASN A 12 -13.97 3.64 -5.91
CA ASN A 12 -14.04 2.55 -4.93
C ASN A 12 -13.40 2.89 -3.56
N GLY A 13 -13.06 4.16 -3.34
CA GLY A 13 -12.53 4.72 -2.09
C GLY A 13 -11.02 4.54 -1.90
N VAL A 14 -10.34 3.76 -2.76
CA VAL A 14 -8.88 3.73 -2.79
C VAL A 14 -8.36 5.14 -3.05
N TYR A 15 -7.26 5.52 -2.43
CA TYR A 15 -6.72 6.86 -2.64
C TYR A 15 -5.20 6.87 -2.71
N GLU A 16 -4.69 7.78 -3.52
CA GLU A 16 -3.29 8.15 -3.58
C GLU A 16 -3.00 9.21 -2.51
N ALA A 17 -1.91 9.04 -1.78
CA ALA A 17 -1.52 9.99 -0.75
C ALA A 17 -0.03 10.32 -0.77
N ARG A 18 0.27 11.56 -0.39
CA ARG A 18 1.60 11.97 0.04
C ARG A 18 1.84 11.45 1.45
N VAL A 19 2.88 10.65 1.60
CA VAL A 19 3.24 10.00 2.86
C VAL A 19 4.59 10.52 3.34
N LEU A 20 4.68 10.87 4.62
CA LEU A 20 5.90 11.31 5.26
C LEU A 20 6.46 10.21 6.18
N ILE A 21 7.77 9.98 6.08
CA ILE A 21 8.53 9.07 6.93
C ILE A 21 9.50 9.85 7.81
N PRO A 22 9.73 9.42 9.07
CA PRO A 22 10.72 10.06 9.93
C PRO A 22 12.10 10.07 9.27
N ASN A 23 12.80 11.19 9.35
CA ASN A 23 14.18 11.31 8.85
C ASN A 23 15.16 10.84 9.94
N PRO A 24 15.90 9.73 9.76
CA PRO A 24 16.89 9.29 10.73
C PRO A 24 17.98 10.34 10.99
N LYS A 25 18.33 11.15 9.98
CA LYS A 25 19.36 12.20 10.11
C LYS A 25 18.94 13.30 11.09
N ALA A 26 17.65 13.55 11.25
CA ALA A 26 17.15 14.54 12.20
C ALA A 26 17.38 14.14 13.67
N GLN A 27 17.77 12.89 13.93
CA GLN A 27 18.17 12.44 15.28
C GLN A 27 19.59 12.92 15.64
N THR A 28 20.46 13.11 14.63
CA THR A 28 21.87 13.48 14.82
C THR A 28 22.18 14.92 14.38
N ASP A 29 21.38 15.47 13.48
CA ASP A 29 21.52 16.83 12.93
C ASP A 29 20.23 17.62 13.16
N PRO A 30 20.24 18.62 14.08
CA PRO A 30 19.07 19.45 14.38
C PRO A 30 18.58 20.32 13.21
N THR A 31 19.42 20.54 12.19
CA THR A 31 19.08 21.35 11.00
C THR A 31 18.42 20.52 9.89
N ALA A 32 18.50 19.19 9.99
CA ALA A 32 17.89 18.31 9.02
C ALA A 32 16.35 18.31 9.16
N PRO A 33 15.60 18.22 8.04
CA PRO A 33 14.14 18.10 8.10
C PRO A 33 13.71 16.90 8.92
N LYS A 34 12.74 17.06 9.84
CA LYS A 34 12.26 15.98 10.71
C LYS A 34 11.62 14.81 9.94
N PHE A 35 11.04 15.10 8.79
CA PHE A 35 10.35 14.14 7.94
C PHE A 35 10.82 14.26 6.50
N LEU A 36 10.82 13.13 5.80
CA LEU A 36 11.05 13.03 4.37
C LEU A 36 9.81 12.49 3.69
N GLU A 37 9.58 12.90 2.45
CA GLU A 37 8.55 12.29 1.63
C GLU A 37 8.95 10.86 1.25
N LYS A 38 8.03 9.92 1.47
CA LYS A 38 8.20 8.53 1.05
C LYS A 38 8.17 8.48 -0.46
N ARG A 39 9.32 8.13 -1.05
CA ARG A 39 9.44 7.82 -2.48
C ARG A 39 9.65 6.32 -2.65
N GLY A 40 9.01 5.75 -3.66
CA GLY A 40 9.29 4.36 -4.04
C GLY A 40 10.61 4.23 -4.79
N LYS A 41 10.88 3.01 -5.28
CA LYS A 41 12.12 2.71 -6.00
C LYS A 41 12.27 3.55 -7.28
N ASN A 42 11.16 3.88 -7.91
CA ASN A 42 11.10 4.73 -9.09
C ASN A 42 10.45 6.07 -8.74
N GLN A 43 10.76 7.12 -9.51
CA GLN A 43 10.26 8.49 -9.26
C GLN A 43 8.73 8.61 -9.41
N ASP A 44 8.13 7.75 -10.21
CA ASP A 44 6.68 7.63 -10.47
C ASP A 44 5.96 6.71 -9.47
N SER A 45 6.66 6.17 -8.48
CA SER A 45 6.03 5.29 -7.49
C SER A 45 5.09 6.07 -6.58
N VAL A 46 3.80 5.81 -6.71
CA VAL A 46 2.74 6.40 -5.89
C VAL A 46 2.46 5.58 -4.62
N SER A 47 2.00 6.25 -3.56
CA SER A 47 1.54 5.57 -2.34
C SER A 47 0.03 5.40 -2.37
N MET A 48 -0.40 4.20 -2.71
CA MET A 48 -1.81 3.81 -2.72
C MET A 48 -2.25 3.33 -1.32
N MET A 49 -3.43 3.77 -0.90
CA MET A 49 -4.00 3.50 0.42
C MET A 49 -5.40 2.88 0.29
N PHE A 50 -5.73 1.98 1.22
CA PHE A 50 -7.06 1.36 1.29
C PHE A 50 -8.13 2.41 1.61
N PRO A 51 -9.42 2.16 1.26
CA PRO A 51 -10.47 3.12 1.56
C PRO A 51 -10.52 3.50 3.04
N ARG A 52 -10.61 4.81 3.31
CA ARG A 52 -10.64 5.36 4.69
C ARG A 52 -11.85 4.91 5.49
N THR A 53 -12.90 4.48 4.80
CA THR A 53 -14.13 3.94 5.38
C THR A 53 -13.99 2.50 5.84
N TRP A 54 -12.85 1.85 5.59
CA TRP A 54 -12.62 0.49 6.05
C TRP A 54 -12.05 0.47 7.45
N THR A 55 -12.76 -0.21 8.34
CA THR A 55 -12.24 -0.61 9.65
C THR A 55 -11.23 -1.74 9.49
N GLU A 56 -10.46 -2.03 10.54
CA GLU A 56 -9.52 -3.15 10.55
C GLU A 56 -10.22 -4.49 10.28
N ASP A 57 -11.38 -4.72 10.89
CA ASP A 57 -12.15 -5.95 10.69
C ASP A 57 -12.65 -6.07 9.26
N ARG A 58 -13.14 -4.97 8.68
CA ARG A 58 -13.55 -4.94 7.28
C ARG A 58 -12.35 -5.22 6.36
N LEU A 59 -11.19 -4.60 6.63
CA LEU A 59 -9.97 -4.83 5.87
C LEU A 59 -9.57 -6.32 5.88
N LYS A 60 -9.62 -6.99 7.04
CA LYS A 60 -9.33 -8.43 7.15
C LYS A 60 -10.28 -9.25 6.29
N VAL A 61 -11.59 -9.01 6.37
CA VAL A 61 -12.60 -9.75 5.59
C VAL A 61 -12.43 -9.53 4.08
N GLU A 62 -12.22 -8.28 3.64
CA GLU A 62 -12.02 -7.93 2.23
C GLU A 62 -10.74 -8.59 1.68
N LEU A 63 -9.65 -8.53 2.45
CA LEU A 63 -8.38 -9.14 2.07
C LEU A 63 -8.45 -10.67 2.05
N GLU A 64 -9.14 -11.30 3.00
CA GLU A 64 -9.35 -12.75 2.99
C GLU A 64 -10.11 -13.19 1.74
N HIS A 65 -11.18 -12.48 1.38
CA HIS A 65 -11.95 -12.78 0.16
C HIS A 65 -11.06 -12.67 -1.07
N ALA A 66 -10.31 -11.57 -1.20
CA ALA A 66 -9.41 -11.35 -2.32
C ALA A 66 -8.29 -12.40 -2.37
N PHE A 67 -7.74 -12.78 -1.21
CA PHE A 67 -6.66 -13.75 -1.11
C PHE A 67 -7.14 -15.15 -1.50
N ARG A 68 -8.36 -15.57 -1.14
CA ARG A 68 -8.92 -16.87 -1.55
C ARG A 68 -9.05 -17.01 -3.07
N ASN A 69 -9.30 -15.90 -3.76
CA ASN A 69 -9.50 -15.85 -5.22
C ASN A 69 -8.27 -15.29 -5.98
N ARG A 70 -7.10 -15.28 -5.34
CA ARG A 70 -5.90 -14.65 -5.90
C ARG A 70 -5.30 -15.43 -7.06
N SER A 71 -4.67 -14.73 -7.98
CA SER A 71 -3.81 -15.25 -9.04
C SER A 71 -2.37 -14.77 -8.84
N ARG A 72 -1.40 -15.50 -9.40
CA ARG A 72 -0.01 -15.06 -9.38
C ARG A 72 0.17 -13.98 -10.44
N VAL A 73 0.85 -12.88 -10.09
CA VAL A 73 1.15 -11.83 -11.07
C VAL A 73 2.17 -12.38 -12.07
N ALA A 74 1.88 -12.25 -13.37
CA ALA A 74 2.76 -12.72 -14.45
C ALA A 74 4.18 -12.18 -14.29
N ASP A 75 5.18 -13.01 -14.64
CA ASP A 75 6.61 -12.67 -14.60
C ASP A 75 7.17 -12.29 -13.22
N THR A 76 6.42 -12.51 -12.14
CA THR A 76 6.89 -12.30 -10.76
C THR A 76 7.04 -13.62 -10.03
N LYS A 77 8.05 -13.75 -9.17
CA LYS A 77 8.23 -14.98 -8.38
C LYS A 77 7.33 -15.04 -7.16
N ASN A 78 7.01 -13.89 -6.58
CA ASN A 78 6.47 -13.79 -5.23
C ASN A 78 5.33 -12.79 -5.09
N LYS A 79 4.77 -12.28 -6.20
CA LYS A 79 3.60 -11.42 -6.16
C LYS A 79 2.33 -12.16 -6.55
N TRP A 80 1.27 -11.80 -5.86
CA TRP A 80 -0.08 -12.29 -6.10
C TRP A 80 -1.01 -11.10 -6.20
N GLU A 81 -2.06 -11.21 -7.01
CA GLU A 81 -3.08 -10.19 -7.17
C GLU A 81 -4.46 -10.79 -6.95
N GLY A 82 -5.42 -9.93 -6.60
CA GLY A 82 -6.78 -10.35 -6.35
C GLY A 82 -7.69 -9.15 -6.18
N THR A 83 -8.99 -9.44 -6.15
CA THR A 83 -10.03 -8.41 -6.04
C THR A 83 -10.87 -8.67 -4.81
N THR A 84 -10.97 -7.66 -3.96
CA THR A 84 -11.84 -7.66 -2.77
C THR A 84 -13.32 -7.70 -3.17
N LYS A 85 -14.21 -8.01 -2.23
CA LYS A 85 -15.65 -8.13 -2.53
C LYS A 85 -16.23 -6.79 -3.00
N SER A 86 -15.71 -5.68 -2.49
CA SER A 86 -16.09 -4.33 -2.91
C SER A 86 -15.38 -3.81 -4.17
N GLY A 87 -14.59 -4.64 -4.87
CA GLY A 87 -13.97 -4.25 -6.14
C GLY A 87 -12.67 -3.46 -6.02
N VAL A 88 -11.98 -3.53 -4.88
CA VAL A 88 -10.60 -3.02 -4.75
C VAL A 88 -9.62 -4.10 -5.22
N LYS A 89 -8.81 -3.78 -6.23
CA LYS A 89 -7.68 -4.62 -6.66
C LYS A 89 -6.50 -4.44 -5.70
N VAL A 90 -5.88 -5.56 -5.34
CA VAL A 90 -4.80 -5.63 -4.35
C VAL A 90 -3.67 -6.51 -4.85
N GLU A 91 -2.44 -6.18 -4.45
CA GLU A 91 -1.25 -7.00 -4.63
C GLU A 91 -0.68 -7.41 -3.27
N TRP A 92 -0.28 -8.69 -3.15
CA TRP A 92 0.49 -9.21 -2.03
C TRP A 92 1.91 -9.54 -2.48
N VAL A 93 2.87 -9.31 -1.60
CA VAL A 93 4.24 -9.80 -1.74
C VAL A 93 4.48 -10.83 -0.66
N ILE A 94 4.79 -12.05 -1.07
CA ILE A 94 5.17 -13.14 -0.16
C ILE A 94 6.70 -13.17 -0.05
N ASN A 95 7.24 -13.36 1.14
CA ASN A 95 8.69 -13.50 1.34
C ASN A 95 9.17 -14.92 0.96
N LYS A 96 10.49 -15.16 1.04
CA LYS A 96 11.07 -16.46 0.67
C LYS A 96 10.61 -17.60 1.59
N ASP A 97 10.20 -17.27 2.81
CA ASP A 97 9.75 -18.22 3.84
C ASP A 97 8.26 -18.57 3.72
N GLY A 98 7.56 -18.00 2.73
CA GLY A 98 6.14 -18.26 2.48
C GLY A 98 5.18 -17.37 3.28
N TYR A 99 5.69 -16.42 4.08
CA TYR A 99 4.86 -15.49 4.85
C TYR A 99 4.50 -14.23 4.04
N LEU A 100 3.34 -13.65 4.35
CA LEU A 100 2.93 -12.37 3.80
C LEU A 100 3.88 -11.27 4.29
N SER A 101 4.55 -10.58 3.36
CA SER A 101 5.43 -9.45 3.67
C SER A 101 4.69 -8.12 3.61
N THR A 102 3.91 -7.89 2.55
CA THR A 102 3.15 -6.65 2.40
C THR A 102 1.93 -6.89 1.51
N VAL A 103 0.89 -6.09 1.72
CA VAL A 103 -0.32 -6.02 0.90
C VAL A 103 -0.71 -4.57 0.71
N TYR A 104 -1.06 -4.20 -0.52
CA TYR A 104 -1.47 -2.84 -0.86
C TYR A 104 -2.49 -2.83 -1.99
N PRO A 105 -3.38 -1.83 -2.06
CA PRO A 105 -4.25 -1.65 -3.21
C PRO A 105 -3.43 -1.13 -4.39
N THR A 106 -3.84 -1.48 -5.60
CA THR A 106 -3.17 -1.06 -6.83
C THR A 106 -3.72 0.26 -7.35
N GLU A 107 -2.99 0.95 -8.22
CA GLU A 107 -3.55 2.10 -8.94
C GLU A 107 -4.58 1.66 -10.00
N LYS A 108 -4.29 0.54 -10.67
CA LYS A 108 -5.18 -0.09 -11.63
C LYS A 108 -6.34 -0.71 -10.86
N GLN A 109 -7.53 -0.12 -10.98
CA GLN A 109 -8.80 -0.66 -10.46
C GLN A 109 -9.54 -1.45 -11.53
#